data_AF-A0A849ZCG6-F1
#
_entry.id   AF-A0A849ZCG6-F1
#
_cell.length_a   1.000
_cell.length_b   1.000
_cell.length_c   1.000
_cell.angle_alpha   90.00
_cell.angle_beta   90.00
_cell.angle_gamma   90.00
#
_symmetry.space_group_name_H-M   'P 1'
#
loop_
_entity.id
_entity.type
_entity.pdbx_description
1 polymer ?
#
loop_
_entity_poly.entity_id
_entity_poly.type
_entity_poly.pdbx_seq_one_letter_code
_entity_poly.pdbx_strand_id
1 'polypeptide(L)'
;MKKLQVYKPARLDAERLFREQFLPLYPPGSDLGVIRRTDANPAKNPASLSAIEETAELFAKLAPDALGAPDLDLDFTDASVHRLAPLLTAEARDRLFEKRAAPGEPPLFVHFVIHGVLYLAACAVRTRGATWLVRSPLWESRVRLEGKAGVWEIAPFSWWLRALSDDEIGRSTLADRYRTHVEEPTLDAESWARVCEPDRRLPRLSRPRYDTLVKLLQTHLPEVTDLGEHFPSPQRFDELAFKWLAPHVVGDGRAVVLFGLAEKGVHLYWITKAGFAKALFFEADAVPEPQLSKEKTADGTETIVLLASRDGAPVRHEMLWWGP
;
A
#
# COMPACT_ATOMS: atom_id res chain seq x y z
N MET A 1 11.65 5.88 -50.90
CA MET A 1 11.33 4.77 -49.97
C MET A 1 10.47 5.32 -48.83
N LYS A 2 9.19 4.93 -48.73
CA LYS A 2 8.36 5.25 -47.55
C LYS A 2 8.92 4.47 -46.37
N LYS A 3 9.32 5.16 -45.29
CA LYS A 3 9.70 4.53 -44.03
C LYS A 3 8.51 3.68 -43.56
N LEU A 4 8.70 2.37 -43.47
CA LEU A 4 7.77 1.47 -42.79
C LEU A 4 7.58 2.00 -41.38
N GLN A 5 6.37 2.50 -41.10
CA GLN A 5 5.96 2.90 -39.77
C GLN A 5 5.92 1.61 -38.95
N VAL A 6 6.93 1.40 -38.11
CA VAL A 6 6.92 0.31 -37.13
C VAL A 6 5.76 0.63 -36.19
N TYR A 7 4.63 -0.05 -36.39
CA TYR A 7 3.51 0.00 -35.47
C TYR A 7 4.01 -0.54 -34.14
N LYS A 8 4.25 0.36 -33.20
CA LYS A 8 4.49 -0.02 -31.80
C LYS A 8 3.23 -0.77 -31.36
N PRO A 9 3.32 -1.98 -30.79
CA PRO A 9 2.13 -2.67 -30.30
C PRO A 9 1.39 -1.72 -29.36
N ALA A 10 0.06 -1.65 -29.51
CA ALA A 10 -0.75 -0.77 -28.69
C ALA A 10 -0.50 -1.08 -27.21
N ARG A 11 -0.43 -0.03 -26.38
CA ARG A 11 -0.24 -0.12 -24.93
C ARG A 11 -1.27 -1.07 -24.30
N LEU A 12 -0.84 -1.86 -23.33
CA LEU A 12 -1.68 -2.78 -22.57
C LEU A 12 -2.01 -2.15 -21.21
N ASP A 13 -2.99 -1.25 -21.20
CA ASP A 13 -3.53 -0.67 -19.98
C ASP A 13 -4.50 -1.62 -19.26
N ALA A 14 -4.88 -1.27 -18.03
CA ALA A 14 -5.76 -2.10 -17.20
C ALA A 14 -7.17 -2.27 -17.81
N GLU A 15 -7.68 -1.26 -18.51
CA GLU A 15 -9.00 -1.32 -19.16
C GLU A 15 -8.98 -2.32 -20.32
N ARG A 16 -7.93 -2.29 -21.12
CA ARG A 16 -7.72 -3.21 -22.23
C ARG A 16 -7.50 -4.64 -21.74
N LEU A 17 -6.71 -4.84 -20.67
CA LEU A 17 -6.59 -6.14 -20.00
C LEU A 17 -7.97 -6.68 -19.58
N PHE A 18 -8.77 -5.85 -18.91
CA PHE A 18 -10.12 -6.22 -18.52
C PHE A 18 -10.99 -6.58 -19.73
N ARG A 19 -11.07 -5.70 -20.73
CA ARG A 19 -11.94 -5.84 -21.90
C ARG A 19 -11.58 -7.05 -22.76
N GLU A 20 -10.30 -7.31 -22.96
CA GLU A 20 -9.84 -8.36 -23.88
C GLU A 20 -9.74 -9.73 -23.21
N GLN A 21 -9.37 -9.80 -21.92
CA GLN A 21 -9.07 -11.07 -21.25
C GLN A 21 -10.16 -11.52 -20.27
N PHE A 22 -10.88 -10.60 -19.63
CA PHE A 22 -11.80 -10.94 -18.54
C PHE A 22 -13.26 -10.69 -18.88
N LEU A 23 -13.59 -9.60 -19.57
CA LEU A 23 -14.96 -9.30 -19.98
C LEU A 23 -15.64 -10.44 -20.75
N PRO A 24 -14.96 -11.16 -21.68
CA PRO A 24 -15.55 -12.31 -22.36
C PRO A 24 -15.87 -13.50 -21.44
N LEU A 25 -15.30 -13.54 -20.24
CA LEU A 25 -15.49 -14.61 -19.25
C LEU A 25 -16.68 -14.34 -18.31
N TYR A 26 -17.30 -13.16 -18.39
CA TYR A 26 -18.53 -12.88 -17.64
C TYR A 26 -19.71 -13.62 -18.26
N PRO A 27 -20.70 -14.06 -17.46
CA PRO A 27 -21.89 -14.70 -18.01
C PRO A 27 -22.61 -13.79 -19.02
N PRO A 28 -23.14 -14.33 -20.15
CA PRO A 28 -23.83 -13.52 -21.15
C PRO A 28 -24.99 -12.72 -20.55
N GLY A 29 -25.11 -11.44 -20.94
CA GLY A 29 -26.18 -10.55 -20.45
C GLY A 29 -26.01 -10.05 -19.01
N SER A 30 -24.85 -10.29 -18.39
CA SER A 30 -24.58 -9.82 -17.02
C SER A 30 -24.50 -8.29 -16.93
N ASP A 31 -25.11 -7.73 -15.89
CA ASP A 31 -24.87 -6.35 -15.46
C ASP A 31 -23.70 -6.32 -14.46
N LEU A 32 -22.58 -5.73 -14.89
CA LEU A 32 -21.37 -5.61 -14.06
C LEU A 32 -21.61 -4.80 -12.77
N GLY A 33 -22.48 -3.80 -12.82
CA GLY A 33 -22.86 -3.01 -11.65
C GLY A 33 -23.63 -3.84 -10.62
N VAL A 34 -24.53 -4.73 -11.08
CA VAL A 34 -25.22 -5.68 -10.21
C VAL A 34 -24.25 -6.71 -9.63
N ILE A 35 -23.39 -7.30 -10.47
CA ILE A 35 -22.35 -8.25 -10.02
C ILE A 35 -21.52 -7.63 -8.90
N ARG A 36 -21.02 -6.41 -9.08
CA ARG A 36 -20.09 -5.78 -8.13
C ARG A 36 -20.74 -5.43 -6.79
N ARG A 37 -22.06 -5.23 -6.75
CA ARG A 37 -22.80 -4.87 -5.52
C ARG A 37 -23.45 -6.06 -4.81
N THR A 38 -23.66 -7.18 -5.49
CA THR A 38 -24.44 -8.30 -4.96
C THR A 38 -23.53 -9.33 -4.32
N ASP A 39 -23.76 -9.64 -3.04
CA ASP A 39 -23.10 -10.78 -2.40
C ASP A 39 -23.65 -12.09 -2.97
N ALA A 40 -22.78 -12.89 -3.55
CA ALA A 40 -23.11 -14.21 -4.10
C ALA A 40 -23.18 -15.29 -3.01
N ASN A 41 -22.72 -14.99 -1.78
CA ASN A 41 -22.80 -15.89 -0.64
C ASN A 41 -23.44 -15.23 0.60
N PRO A 42 -24.66 -14.68 0.51
CA PRO A 42 -25.27 -13.91 1.60
C PRO A 42 -25.55 -14.76 2.85
N ALA A 43 -25.73 -16.07 2.69
CA ALA A 43 -25.93 -17.03 3.78
C ALA A 43 -24.62 -17.53 4.41
N LYS A 44 -23.45 -17.04 3.95
CA LYS A 44 -22.11 -17.47 4.41
C LYS A 44 -21.92 -18.98 4.36
N ASN A 45 -22.32 -19.61 3.25
CA ASN A 45 -22.10 -21.03 3.02
C ASN A 45 -20.60 -21.36 3.13
N PRO A 46 -20.19 -22.23 4.07
CA PRO A 46 -18.78 -22.56 4.29
C PRO A 46 -18.13 -23.24 3.09
N ALA A 47 -18.89 -23.98 2.27
CA ALA A 47 -18.33 -24.64 1.09
C ALA A 47 -17.81 -23.64 0.05
N SER A 48 -18.51 -22.50 -0.13
CA SER A 48 -18.06 -21.43 -1.03
C SER A 48 -16.79 -20.75 -0.53
N LEU A 49 -16.65 -20.59 0.80
CA LEU A 49 -15.44 -20.02 1.40
C LEU A 49 -14.27 -21.02 1.31
N SER A 50 -14.51 -22.31 1.56
CA SER A 50 -13.51 -23.37 1.37
C SER A 50 -12.95 -23.38 -0.05
N ALA A 51 -13.83 -23.30 -1.07
CA ALA A 51 -13.39 -23.25 -2.46
C ALA A 51 -12.51 -22.02 -2.78
N ILE A 52 -12.80 -20.86 -2.17
CA ILE A 52 -11.97 -19.67 -2.30
C ILE A 52 -10.60 -19.89 -1.67
N GLU A 53 -10.56 -20.46 -0.46
CA GLU A 53 -9.33 -20.77 0.26
C GLU A 53 -8.47 -21.79 -0.49
N GLU A 54 -9.07 -22.87 -0.98
CA GLU A 54 -8.40 -23.89 -1.80
C GLU A 54 -7.81 -23.27 -3.08
N THR A 55 -8.51 -22.33 -3.71
CA THR A 55 -8.02 -21.63 -4.91
C THR A 55 -6.82 -20.73 -4.58
N ALA A 56 -6.86 -20.03 -3.44
CA ALA A 56 -5.76 -19.22 -2.95
C ALA A 56 -4.53 -20.08 -2.56
N GLU A 57 -4.74 -21.25 -1.96
CA GLU A 57 -3.67 -22.22 -1.68
C GLU A 57 -3.05 -22.81 -2.94
N LEU A 58 -3.87 -23.05 -3.97
CA LEU A 58 -3.36 -23.46 -5.27
C LEU A 58 -2.50 -22.35 -5.90
N PHE A 59 -2.89 -21.07 -5.77
CA PHE A 59 -2.06 -19.95 -6.21
C PHE A 59 -0.71 -19.96 -5.50
N ALA A 60 -0.70 -20.05 -4.17
CA ALA A 60 0.52 -20.03 -3.36
C ALA A 60 1.52 -21.11 -3.82
N LYS A 61 1.01 -22.30 -4.17
CA LYS A 61 1.81 -23.42 -4.66
C LYS A 61 2.35 -23.23 -6.08
N LEU A 62 1.57 -22.63 -6.98
CA LEU A 62 1.91 -22.55 -8.41
C LEU A 62 2.57 -21.23 -8.83
N ALA A 63 2.39 -20.16 -8.06
CA ALA A 63 2.94 -18.85 -8.36
C ALA A 63 4.47 -18.82 -8.46
N PRO A 64 5.25 -19.52 -7.61
CA PRO A 64 6.72 -19.58 -7.73
C PRO A 64 7.17 -20.03 -9.13
N ASP A 65 6.61 -21.13 -9.63
CA ASP A 65 6.91 -21.66 -10.98
C ASP A 65 6.40 -20.74 -12.08
N ALA A 66 5.20 -20.18 -11.91
CA ALA A 66 4.58 -19.28 -12.88
C ALA A 66 5.42 -18.00 -13.08
N LEU A 67 6.00 -17.48 -11.99
CA LEU A 67 6.84 -16.30 -11.98
C LEU A 67 8.31 -16.59 -12.26
N GLY A 68 8.75 -17.85 -12.18
CA GLY A 68 10.15 -18.25 -12.33
C GLY A 68 11.00 -17.90 -11.10
N ALA A 69 10.39 -17.93 -9.91
CA ALA A 69 11.01 -17.61 -8.63
C ALA A 69 10.77 -18.78 -7.66
N PRO A 70 11.53 -19.89 -7.75
CA PRO A 70 11.27 -21.11 -6.98
C PRO A 70 11.40 -20.94 -5.47
N ASP A 71 12.18 -19.96 -5.01
CA ASP A 71 12.37 -19.64 -3.59
C ASP A 71 11.29 -18.67 -3.06
N LEU A 72 10.29 -18.31 -3.87
CA LEU A 72 9.19 -17.46 -3.44
C LEU A 72 8.30 -18.22 -2.45
N ASP A 73 8.33 -17.80 -1.19
CA ASP A 73 7.45 -18.34 -0.16
C ASP A 73 6.18 -17.48 0.03
N LEU A 74 5.03 -18.13 -0.09
CA LEU A 74 3.69 -17.55 -0.03
C LEU A 74 2.90 -18.18 1.13
N ASP A 75 3.13 -17.64 2.32
CA ASP A 75 2.63 -18.08 3.64
C ASP A 75 1.35 -17.36 4.10
N PHE A 76 0.68 -16.62 3.21
CA PHE A 76 -0.52 -15.82 3.49
C PHE A 76 -0.33 -14.67 4.49
N THR A 77 0.90 -14.27 4.80
CA THR A 77 1.16 -13.06 5.60
C THR A 77 1.14 -11.79 4.74
N ASP A 78 1.14 -10.61 5.37
CA ASP A 78 1.34 -9.36 4.64
C ASP A 78 2.69 -9.36 3.90
N ALA A 79 3.72 -9.96 4.50
CA ALA A 79 5.04 -10.11 3.91
C ALA A 79 5.01 -10.93 2.61
N SER A 80 4.08 -11.89 2.46
CA SER A 80 3.88 -12.58 1.19
C SER A 80 3.51 -11.63 0.05
N VAL A 81 2.69 -10.62 0.31
CA VAL A 81 2.31 -9.62 -0.72
C VAL A 81 3.53 -8.79 -1.11
N HIS A 82 4.36 -8.41 -0.14
CA HIS A 82 5.61 -7.67 -0.37
C HIS A 82 6.66 -8.49 -1.12
N ARG A 83 6.72 -9.81 -0.92
CA ARG A 83 7.59 -10.71 -1.70
C ARG A 83 7.06 -10.93 -3.12
N LEU A 84 5.74 -11.01 -3.29
CA LEU A 84 5.09 -11.26 -4.57
C LEU A 84 5.12 -10.06 -5.51
N ALA A 85 4.80 -8.86 -5.01
CA ALA A 85 4.59 -7.68 -5.86
C ALA A 85 5.78 -7.30 -6.76
N PRO A 86 7.05 -7.36 -6.31
CA PRO A 86 8.21 -7.07 -7.15
C PRO A 86 8.39 -8.05 -8.31
N LEU A 87 7.82 -9.25 -8.21
CA LEU A 87 7.92 -10.29 -9.25
C LEU A 87 6.88 -10.12 -10.37
N LEU A 88 5.94 -9.17 -10.22
CA LEU A 88 4.97 -8.82 -11.25
C LEU A 88 5.62 -7.91 -12.30
N THR A 89 6.52 -8.48 -13.11
CA THR A 89 7.25 -7.77 -14.17
C THR A 89 6.62 -7.97 -15.55
N ALA A 90 7.02 -7.15 -16.52
CA ALA A 90 6.58 -7.29 -17.91
C ALA A 90 6.98 -8.64 -18.49
N GLU A 91 8.21 -9.10 -18.21
CA GLU A 91 8.69 -10.40 -18.65
C GLU A 91 7.88 -11.54 -18.04
N ALA A 92 7.52 -11.44 -16.75
CA ALA A 92 6.65 -12.43 -16.12
C ALA A 92 5.26 -12.45 -16.75
N ARG A 93 4.63 -11.28 -16.93
CA ARG A 93 3.34 -11.14 -17.59
C ARG A 93 3.35 -11.72 -18.99
N ASP A 94 4.34 -11.39 -19.80
CA ASP A 94 4.40 -11.79 -21.20
C ASP A 94 4.59 -13.32 -21.32
N ARG A 95 5.41 -13.94 -20.45
CA ARG A 95 5.48 -15.41 -20.33
C ARG A 95 4.13 -16.06 -19.99
N LEU A 96 3.34 -15.42 -19.13
CA LEU A 96 2.02 -15.91 -18.76
C LEU A 96 1.01 -15.80 -19.91
N PHE A 97 1.18 -14.82 -20.82
CA PHE A 97 0.37 -14.70 -22.04
C PHE A 97 0.72 -15.75 -23.09
N GLU A 98 1.99 -16.14 -23.20
CA GLU A 98 2.46 -17.14 -24.16
C GLU A 98 2.03 -18.56 -23.77
N LYS A 99 1.99 -18.86 -22.46
CA LYS A 99 1.60 -20.18 -21.95
C LYS A 99 0.09 -20.38 -22.02
N ARG A 100 -0.34 -21.52 -22.56
CA ARG A 100 -1.74 -21.99 -22.56
C ARG A 100 -1.80 -23.44 -22.11
N ALA A 101 -2.88 -23.82 -21.43
CA ALA A 101 -3.11 -25.22 -21.05
C ALA A 101 -3.40 -26.10 -22.28
N ALA A 102 -4.19 -25.58 -23.24
CA ALA A 102 -4.51 -26.25 -24.50
C ALA A 102 -4.88 -25.22 -25.60
N PRO A 103 -4.89 -25.62 -26.89
CA PRO A 103 -5.42 -24.76 -27.96
C PRO A 103 -6.88 -24.37 -27.70
N GLY A 104 -7.18 -23.06 -27.78
CA GLY A 104 -8.52 -22.52 -27.53
C GLY A 104 -8.79 -22.13 -26.07
N GLU A 105 -7.96 -22.58 -25.13
CA GLU A 105 -8.07 -22.16 -23.72
C GLU A 105 -7.50 -20.73 -23.51
N PRO A 106 -7.97 -20.01 -22.47
CA PRO A 106 -7.38 -18.75 -22.06
C PRO A 106 -5.87 -18.89 -21.78
N PRO A 107 -5.09 -17.81 -21.94
CA PRO A 107 -3.71 -17.79 -21.48
C PRO A 107 -3.60 -18.10 -19.98
N LEU A 108 -2.47 -18.67 -19.55
CA LEU A 108 -2.17 -18.91 -18.14
C LEU A 108 -2.30 -17.62 -17.31
N PHE A 109 -2.03 -16.47 -17.94
CA PHE A 109 -2.29 -15.13 -17.39
C PHE A 109 -3.68 -14.99 -16.75
N VAL A 110 -4.74 -15.48 -17.39
CA VAL A 110 -6.11 -15.37 -16.86
C VAL A 110 -6.24 -16.14 -15.54
N HIS A 111 -5.77 -17.37 -15.48
CA HIS A 111 -5.80 -18.18 -14.26
C HIS A 111 -4.93 -17.57 -13.16
N PHE A 112 -3.73 -17.10 -13.52
CA PHE A 112 -2.83 -16.43 -12.59
C PHE A 112 -3.48 -15.22 -11.93
N VAL A 113 -4.19 -14.38 -12.71
CA VAL A 113 -4.90 -13.23 -12.17
C VAL A 113 -6.09 -13.64 -11.30
N ILE A 114 -6.95 -14.55 -11.77
CA ILE A 114 -8.14 -14.99 -11.02
C ILE A 114 -7.74 -15.53 -9.65
N HIS A 115 -6.72 -16.41 -9.63
CA HIS A 115 -6.28 -17.06 -8.41
C HIS A 115 -5.48 -16.10 -7.52
N GLY A 116 -4.64 -15.25 -8.12
CA GLY A 116 -3.84 -14.26 -7.39
C GLY A 116 -4.67 -13.21 -6.68
N VAL A 117 -5.79 -12.80 -7.26
CA VAL A 117 -6.77 -11.90 -6.61
C VAL A 117 -7.35 -12.53 -5.35
N LEU A 118 -7.70 -13.82 -5.40
CA LEU A 118 -8.21 -14.54 -4.24
C LEU A 118 -7.11 -14.72 -3.19
N TYR A 119 -5.87 -14.99 -3.60
CA TYR A 119 -4.72 -15.04 -2.69
C TYR A 119 -4.49 -13.72 -1.95
N LEU A 120 -4.49 -12.59 -2.68
CA LEU A 120 -4.30 -11.27 -2.08
C LEU A 120 -5.38 -10.93 -1.04
N ALA A 121 -6.63 -11.24 -1.36
CA ALA A 121 -7.73 -11.09 -0.42
C ALA A 121 -7.62 -12.07 0.77
N ALA A 122 -7.19 -13.31 0.54
CA ALA A 122 -6.97 -14.30 1.59
C ALA A 122 -5.89 -13.85 2.58
N CYS A 123 -4.81 -13.19 2.14
CA CYS A 123 -3.84 -12.57 3.04
C CYS A 123 -4.55 -11.59 4.00
N ALA A 124 -5.34 -10.64 3.45
CA ALA A 124 -6.04 -9.64 4.28
C ALA A 124 -7.04 -10.28 5.27
N VAL A 125 -7.73 -11.36 4.86
CA VAL A 125 -8.65 -12.09 5.74
C VAL A 125 -7.89 -12.78 6.88
N ARG A 126 -6.77 -13.45 6.56
CA ARG A 126 -5.99 -14.24 7.53
C ARG A 126 -5.19 -13.36 8.49
N THR A 127 -4.64 -12.24 8.05
CA THR A 127 -3.77 -11.39 8.88
C THR A 127 -4.51 -10.25 9.55
N ARG A 128 -5.49 -9.63 8.86
CA ARG A 128 -6.15 -8.39 9.30
C ARG A 128 -7.63 -8.56 9.65
N GLY A 129 -8.12 -9.79 9.72
CA GLY A 129 -9.51 -10.07 10.09
C GLY A 129 -10.54 -9.53 9.09
N ALA A 130 -10.14 -9.32 7.83
CA ALA A 130 -11.07 -8.93 6.79
C ALA A 130 -12.18 -9.99 6.60
N THR A 131 -13.33 -9.56 6.11
CA THR A 131 -14.47 -10.45 5.83
C THR A 131 -14.73 -10.55 4.34
N TRP A 132 -14.92 -11.77 3.84
CA TRP A 132 -15.24 -11.99 2.43
C TRP A 132 -16.58 -11.38 2.06
N LEU A 133 -16.58 -10.68 0.94
CA LEU A 133 -17.77 -10.25 0.21
C LEU A 133 -17.73 -10.97 -1.14
N VAL A 134 -18.31 -12.17 -1.19
CA VAL A 134 -18.18 -13.08 -2.32
C VAL A 134 -18.96 -12.53 -3.51
N ARG A 135 -18.40 -12.63 -4.72
CA ARG A 135 -19.06 -12.24 -5.97
C ARG A 135 -19.10 -13.41 -6.95
N SER A 136 -19.95 -13.29 -7.96
CA SER A 136 -19.98 -14.18 -9.12
C SER A 136 -19.82 -13.33 -10.38
N PRO A 137 -18.72 -13.46 -11.13
CA PRO A 137 -17.64 -14.44 -10.95
C PRO A 137 -16.73 -14.19 -9.73
N LEU A 138 -16.04 -15.25 -9.26
CA LEU A 138 -15.29 -15.23 -7.99
C LEU A 138 -14.15 -14.20 -7.95
N TRP A 139 -13.49 -13.89 -9.07
CA TRP A 139 -12.43 -12.87 -9.08
C TRP A 139 -12.95 -11.46 -8.82
N GLU A 140 -14.25 -11.19 -8.95
CA GLU A 140 -14.84 -9.91 -8.53
C GLU A 140 -15.03 -9.85 -6.99
N SER A 141 -14.73 -10.93 -6.27
CA SER A 141 -14.85 -10.97 -4.80
C SER A 141 -14.02 -9.87 -4.16
N ARG A 142 -14.61 -9.28 -3.13
CA ARG A 142 -14.02 -8.21 -2.33
C ARG A 142 -13.79 -8.71 -0.93
N VAL A 143 -13.04 -7.95 -0.16
CA VAL A 143 -13.06 -8.11 1.30
C VAL A 143 -13.39 -6.79 1.95
N ARG A 144 -14.18 -6.87 3.02
CA ARG A 144 -14.53 -5.76 3.88
C ARG A 144 -13.59 -5.74 5.06
N LEU A 145 -12.97 -4.59 5.28
CA LEU A 145 -12.11 -4.30 6.41
C LEU A 145 -12.82 -3.31 7.33
N GLU A 146 -12.50 -3.43 8.61
CA GLU A 146 -12.92 -2.51 9.65
C GLU A 146 -11.70 -2.17 10.48
N GLY A 147 -11.53 -0.88 10.73
CA GLY A 147 -10.39 -0.37 11.48
C GLY A 147 -10.65 1.07 11.92
N LYS A 148 -9.61 1.72 12.41
CA LYS A 148 -9.72 3.10 12.92
C LYS A 148 -9.93 4.14 11.82
N ALA A 149 -9.65 3.78 10.57
CA ALA A 149 -10.02 4.58 9.39
C ALA A 149 -11.49 4.41 8.98
N GLY A 150 -12.27 3.60 9.72
CA GLY A 150 -13.67 3.31 9.45
C GLY A 150 -13.89 1.92 8.84
N VAL A 151 -14.89 1.81 7.97
CA VAL A 151 -15.22 0.57 7.24
C VAL A 151 -15.04 0.82 5.76
N TRP A 152 -14.32 -0.07 5.08
CA TRP A 152 -14.11 0.04 3.64
C TRP A 152 -14.04 -1.34 2.98
N GLU A 153 -14.20 -1.35 1.66
CA GLU A 153 -14.04 -2.54 0.83
C GLU A 153 -12.79 -2.40 -0.03
N ILE A 154 -12.06 -3.50 -0.18
CA ILE A 154 -10.98 -3.60 -1.16
C ILE A 154 -11.41 -4.51 -2.31
N ALA A 155 -11.04 -4.10 -3.52
CA ALA A 155 -11.34 -4.79 -4.77
C ALA A 155 -10.03 -5.27 -5.42
N PRO A 156 -9.47 -6.42 -4.98
CA PRO A 156 -8.12 -6.83 -5.36
C PRO A 156 -7.97 -7.04 -6.86
N PHE A 157 -9.03 -7.43 -7.58
CA PHE A 157 -9.02 -7.56 -9.03
C PHE A 157 -8.59 -6.28 -9.75
N SER A 158 -9.13 -5.13 -9.33
CA SER A 158 -8.78 -3.85 -9.94
C SER A 158 -7.32 -3.48 -9.69
N TRP A 159 -6.80 -3.79 -8.51
CA TRP A 159 -5.41 -3.53 -8.14
C TRP A 159 -4.46 -4.43 -8.93
N TRP A 160 -4.82 -5.69 -9.08
CA TRP A 160 -4.04 -6.69 -9.79
C TRP A 160 -3.91 -6.36 -11.29
N LEU A 161 -5.02 -5.97 -11.94
CA LEU A 161 -4.99 -5.54 -13.34
C LEU A 161 -4.13 -4.28 -13.54
N ARG A 162 -4.20 -3.33 -12.61
CA ARG A 162 -3.35 -2.12 -12.66
C ARG A 162 -1.88 -2.47 -12.51
N ALA A 163 -1.54 -3.32 -11.54
CA ALA A 163 -0.17 -3.77 -11.29
C ALA A 163 0.45 -4.54 -12.48
N LEU A 164 -0.38 -5.16 -13.32
CA LEU A 164 0.06 -5.86 -14.55
C LEU A 164 -0.08 -5.02 -15.83
N SER A 165 -0.52 -3.77 -15.71
CA SER A 165 -0.66 -2.87 -16.85
C SER A 165 0.67 -2.17 -17.15
N ASP A 166 0.90 -1.77 -18.41
CA ASP A 166 2.12 -1.06 -18.82
C ASP A 166 2.38 0.24 -18.02
N ASP A 167 1.37 0.76 -17.32
CA ASP A 167 1.43 1.99 -16.55
C ASP A 167 2.18 1.81 -15.23
N GLU A 168 2.12 0.61 -14.65
CA GLU A 168 2.57 0.34 -13.29
C GLU A 168 3.41 -0.92 -13.13
N ILE A 169 3.48 -1.77 -14.16
CA ILE A 169 4.20 -3.03 -14.10
C ILE A 169 5.67 -2.82 -13.71
N GLY A 170 6.18 -3.68 -12.81
CA GLY A 170 7.52 -3.56 -12.25
C GLY A 170 7.73 -2.42 -11.25
N ARG A 171 6.69 -1.66 -10.87
CA ARG A 171 6.79 -0.58 -9.86
C ARG A 171 6.34 -0.98 -8.46
N SER A 172 6.02 -2.26 -8.23
CA SER A 172 5.55 -2.79 -6.93
C SER A 172 4.30 -2.10 -6.35
N THR A 173 3.49 -1.43 -7.19
CA THR A 173 2.29 -0.69 -6.74
C THR A 173 1.24 -1.56 -6.06
N LEU A 174 1.27 -2.88 -6.28
CA LEU A 174 0.41 -3.82 -5.57
C LEU A 174 0.72 -3.86 -4.07
N ALA A 175 2.00 -3.93 -3.71
CA ALA A 175 2.44 -3.92 -2.31
C ALA A 175 2.14 -2.56 -1.66
N ASP A 176 2.34 -1.46 -2.38
CA ASP A 176 2.03 -0.11 -1.86
C ASP A 176 0.54 0.05 -1.58
N ARG A 177 -0.33 -0.39 -2.51
CA ARG A 177 -1.78 -0.39 -2.29
C ARG A 177 -2.18 -1.26 -1.11
N TYR A 178 -1.59 -2.44 -0.99
CA TYR A 178 -1.87 -3.35 0.11
C TYR A 178 -1.49 -2.72 1.45
N ARG A 179 -0.30 -2.10 1.53
CA ARG A 179 0.12 -1.35 2.72
C ARG A 179 -0.88 -0.25 3.09
N THR A 180 -1.13 0.66 2.16
CA THR A 180 -1.99 1.85 2.39
C THR A 180 -3.45 1.51 2.70
N HIS A 181 -4.00 0.44 2.14
CA HIS A 181 -5.42 0.13 2.25
C HIS A 181 -5.74 -1.09 3.12
N VAL A 182 -4.74 -1.86 3.54
CA VAL A 182 -4.93 -3.06 4.36
C VAL A 182 -4.09 -2.96 5.63
N GLU A 183 -2.76 -2.88 5.51
CA GLU A 183 -1.88 -2.95 6.68
C GLU A 183 -2.03 -1.75 7.60
N GLU A 184 -2.03 -0.55 7.03
CA GLU A 184 -1.92 0.70 7.77
C GLU A 184 -3.23 1.10 8.45
N PRO A 185 -4.40 1.02 7.77
CA PRO A 185 -5.67 1.29 8.42
C PRO A 185 -6.07 0.28 9.50
N THR A 186 -5.48 -0.92 9.49
CA THR A 186 -5.74 -1.99 10.48
C THR A 186 -4.61 -2.17 11.49
N LEU A 187 -3.60 -1.30 11.45
CA LEU A 187 -2.47 -1.37 12.37
C LEU A 187 -2.93 -1.08 13.80
N ASP A 188 -2.58 -1.96 14.74
CA ASP A 188 -2.78 -1.72 16.16
C ASP A 188 -1.67 -0.80 16.71
N ALA A 189 -1.72 0.47 16.32
CA ALA A 189 -0.78 1.48 16.79
C ALA A 189 -0.98 1.84 18.27
N GLU A 190 -2.13 1.51 18.86
CA GLU A 190 -2.39 1.73 20.29
C GLU A 190 -1.56 0.80 21.19
N SER A 191 -1.19 -0.38 20.67
CA SER A 191 -0.27 -1.32 21.32
C SER A 191 1.18 -0.82 21.40
N TRP A 192 1.55 0.22 20.63
CA TRP A 192 2.90 0.75 20.66
C TRP A 192 3.27 1.27 22.05
N ALA A 193 4.49 0.97 22.48
CA ALA A 193 4.99 1.48 23.74
C ALA A 193 5.14 3.00 23.68
N ARG A 194 4.75 3.69 24.77
CA ARG A 194 5.02 5.12 24.91
C ARG A 194 6.52 5.39 24.84
N VAL A 195 6.90 6.32 23.97
CA VAL A 195 8.26 6.82 23.80
C VAL A 195 8.51 8.07 24.64
N CYS A 196 7.46 8.84 24.98
CA CYS A 196 7.56 9.97 25.88
C CYS A 196 6.19 10.32 26.49
N GLU A 197 6.18 11.29 27.42
CA GLU A 197 4.93 11.86 27.94
C GLU A 197 4.16 12.62 26.84
N PRO A 198 2.82 12.55 26.80
CA PRO A 198 2.01 13.13 25.71
C PRO A 198 2.16 14.64 25.51
N ASP A 199 2.45 15.37 26.59
CA ASP A 199 2.61 16.83 26.62
C ASP A 199 4.07 17.28 26.56
N ARG A 200 5.01 16.34 26.35
CA ARG A 200 6.44 16.65 26.25
C ARG A 200 6.69 17.64 25.12
N ARG A 201 7.31 18.77 25.45
CA ARG A 201 7.72 19.79 24.47
C ARG A 201 9.10 19.46 23.92
N LEU A 202 9.18 19.35 22.60
CA LEU A 202 10.43 19.08 21.88
C LEU A 202 10.81 20.33 21.05
N PRO A 203 12.07 20.77 21.10
CA PRO A 203 12.48 21.99 20.39
C PRO A 203 12.54 21.76 18.87
N ARG A 204 12.28 22.82 18.10
CA ARG A 204 12.49 22.83 16.65
C ARG A 204 13.96 23.08 16.33
N LEU A 205 14.49 22.36 15.34
CA LEU A 205 15.79 22.63 14.73
C LEU A 205 15.61 23.58 13.54
N SER A 206 16.18 24.79 13.62
CA SER A 206 16.13 25.78 12.54
C SER A 206 17.17 25.58 11.44
N ARG A 207 18.19 24.74 11.67
CA ARG A 207 19.21 24.33 10.69
C ARG A 207 19.64 22.89 10.99
N PRO A 208 18.80 21.92 10.65
CA PRO A 208 19.04 20.52 10.98
C PRO A 208 20.27 20.01 10.22
N ARG A 209 21.13 19.31 10.95
CA ARG A 209 22.17 18.42 10.45
C ARG A 209 22.02 17.10 11.18
N TYR A 210 22.59 16.03 10.65
CA TYR A 210 22.45 14.73 11.32
C TYR A 210 22.98 14.78 12.77
N ASP A 211 24.11 15.45 13.01
CA ASP A 211 24.70 15.58 14.35
C ASP A 211 23.81 16.37 15.32
N THR A 212 23.09 17.40 14.82
CA THR A 212 22.17 18.19 15.66
C THR A 212 20.86 17.45 15.93
N LEU A 213 20.39 16.62 15.00
CA LEU A 213 19.28 15.70 15.23
C LEU A 213 19.62 14.69 16.32
N VAL A 214 20.78 14.02 16.22
CA VAL A 214 21.22 13.05 17.24
C VAL A 214 21.31 13.69 18.62
N LYS A 215 21.91 14.89 18.73
CA LYS A 215 21.97 15.65 19.99
C LYS A 215 20.58 15.98 20.54
N LEU A 216 19.65 16.40 19.68
CA LEU A 216 18.26 16.67 20.08
C LEU A 216 17.61 15.42 20.65
N LEU A 217 17.73 14.28 19.97
CA LEU A 217 17.12 13.03 20.40
C LEU A 217 17.72 12.56 21.73
N GLN A 218 19.05 12.56 21.87
CA GLN A 218 19.70 12.18 23.13
C GLN A 218 19.32 13.08 24.31
N THR A 219 19.08 14.37 24.06
CA THR A 219 18.76 15.34 25.11
C THR A 219 17.29 15.33 25.50
N HIS A 220 16.38 15.20 24.52
CA HIS A 220 14.95 15.43 24.71
C HIS A 220 14.07 14.18 24.51
N LEU A 221 14.62 13.15 23.89
CA LEU A 221 13.96 11.86 23.64
C LEU A 221 14.92 10.67 23.90
N PRO A 222 15.54 10.59 25.09
CA PRO A 222 16.54 9.56 25.40
C PRO A 222 15.98 8.13 25.36
N GLU A 223 14.65 7.97 25.35
CA GLU A 223 13.96 6.69 25.19
C GLU A 223 14.16 6.07 23.79
N VAL A 224 14.55 6.87 22.79
CA VAL A 224 14.95 6.41 21.46
C VAL A 224 16.46 6.24 21.45
N THR A 225 16.92 5.00 21.60
CA THR A 225 18.36 4.68 21.62
C THR A 225 18.96 4.56 20.24
N ASP A 226 18.15 4.15 19.26
CA ASP A 226 18.55 3.95 17.87
C ASP A 226 17.41 4.35 16.94
N LEU A 227 17.74 5.04 15.85
CA LEU A 227 16.80 5.32 14.77
C LEU A 227 16.67 4.14 13.81
N GLY A 228 17.63 3.21 13.80
CA GLY A 228 17.63 2.04 12.93
C GLY A 228 18.14 2.30 11.51
N GLU A 229 18.40 1.21 10.78
CA GLU A 229 19.09 1.23 9.48
C GLU A 229 18.29 1.84 8.33
N HIS A 230 16.96 1.93 8.46
CA HIS A 230 16.07 2.46 7.43
C HIS A 230 15.81 3.97 7.55
N PHE A 231 16.28 4.60 8.62
CA PHE A 231 16.29 6.06 8.72
C PHE A 231 17.36 6.63 7.75
N PRO A 232 17.18 7.83 7.17
CA PRO A 232 18.20 8.45 6.33
C PRO A 232 19.59 8.44 6.98
N SER A 233 20.59 7.93 6.25
CA SER A 233 21.98 7.98 6.68
C SER A 233 22.44 9.44 6.88
N PRO A 234 23.54 9.71 7.61
CA PRO A 234 24.04 11.06 7.78
C PRO A 234 24.23 11.81 6.45
N GLN A 235 24.83 11.15 5.45
CA GLN A 235 25.03 11.72 4.12
C GLN A 235 23.69 12.04 3.45
N ARG A 236 22.74 11.09 3.50
CA ARG A 236 21.43 11.28 2.89
C ARG A 236 20.63 12.38 3.59
N PHE A 237 20.71 12.48 4.90
CA PHE A 237 20.04 13.51 5.68
C PHE A 237 20.56 14.91 5.31
N ASP A 238 21.87 15.06 5.15
CA ASP A 238 22.47 16.32 4.73
C ASP A 238 22.09 16.68 3.27
N GLU A 239 22.02 15.68 2.37
CA GLU A 239 21.55 15.86 0.98
C GLU A 239 20.10 16.37 0.89
N LEU A 240 19.24 16.02 1.84
CA LEU A 240 17.86 16.52 1.86
C LEU A 240 17.78 18.03 2.11
N ALA A 241 18.85 18.64 2.65
CA ALA A 241 18.98 20.07 2.87
C ALA A 241 17.77 20.67 3.62
N PHE A 242 17.46 20.10 4.79
CA PHE A 242 16.36 20.60 5.63
C PHE A 242 16.55 22.07 6.00
N LYS A 243 15.53 22.88 5.72
CA LYS A 243 15.42 24.26 6.20
C LYS A 243 15.10 24.29 7.68
N TRP A 244 14.32 23.32 8.16
CA TRP A 244 14.01 23.11 9.57
C TRP A 244 13.41 21.73 9.80
N LEU A 245 13.41 21.29 11.06
CA LEU A 245 12.81 20.04 11.51
C LEU A 245 12.16 20.26 12.89
N ALA A 246 10.88 19.95 13.01
CA ALA A 246 10.07 20.12 14.21
C ALA A 246 9.52 18.76 14.66
N PRO A 247 9.82 18.30 15.88
CA PRO A 247 9.23 17.08 16.42
C PRO A 247 7.81 17.34 16.96
N HIS A 248 6.88 16.44 16.66
CA HIS A 248 5.51 16.46 17.18
C HIS A 248 5.18 15.15 17.89
N VAL A 249 4.79 15.22 19.16
CA VAL A 249 4.32 14.05 19.92
C VAL A 249 2.87 13.73 19.54
N VAL A 250 2.63 12.48 19.15
CA VAL A 250 1.35 11.96 18.66
C VAL A 250 0.98 10.64 19.35
N GLY A 251 -0.27 10.22 19.23
CA GLY A 251 -0.74 8.92 19.72
C GLY A 251 -0.60 8.76 21.23
N ASP A 252 -0.83 9.84 21.98
CA ASP A 252 -0.69 9.85 23.44
C ASP A 252 0.72 9.38 23.87
N GLY A 253 1.74 9.95 23.21
CA GLY A 253 3.15 9.73 23.55
C GLY A 253 3.78 8.48 22.94
N ARG A 254 3.08 7.77 22.04
CA ARG A 254 3.55 6.50 21.42
C ARG A 254 4.47 6.70 20.23
N ALA A 255 4.36 7.83 19.55
CA ALA A 255 5.28 8.18 18.49
C ALA A 255 5.61 9.67 18.49
N VAL A 256 6.72 9.99 17.86
CA VAL A 256 7.15 11.34 17.52
C VAL A 256 7.24 11.44 16.01
N VAL A 257 6.54 12.40 15.43
CA VAL A 257 6.65 12.75 14.00
C VAL A 257 7.70 13.84 13.86
N LEU A 258 8.84 13.53 13.24
CA LEU A 258 9.81 14.52 12.80
C LEU A 258 9.29 15.13 11.49
N PHE A 259 8.69 16.30 11.59
CA PHE A 259 8.10 17.05 10.48
C PHE A 259 9.08 18.13 10.03
N GLY A 260 9.47 18.14 8.75
CA GLY A 260 10.50 19.07 8.27
C GLY A 260 10.32 19.49 6.82
N LEU A 261 10.64 20.75 6.56
CA LEU A 261 10.71 21.30 5.19
C LEU A 261 12.13 21.13 4.64
N ALA A 262 12.25 20.39 3.56
CA ALA A 262 13.44 20.21 2.75
C ALA A 262 13.40 21.10 1.49
N GLU A 263 14.40 20.97 0.62
CA GLU A 263 14.46 21.72 -0.65
C GLU A 263 13.27 21.38 -1.57
N LYS A 264 12.90 20.10 -1.65
CA LYS A 264 11.89 19.58 -2.60
C LYS A 264 10.47 19.46 -2.01
N GLY A 265 10.30 19.75 -0.73
CA GLY A 265 9.01 19.64 -0.07
C GLY A 265 9.12 19.20 1.38
N VAL A 266 8.06 18.59 1.89
CA VAL A 266 7.89 18.23 3.28
C VAL A 266 8.19 16.75 3.50
N HIS A 267 8.95 16.45 4.56
CA HIS A 267 9.15 15.10 5.05
C HIS A 267 8.53 14.92 6.44
N LEU A 268 7.95 13.75 6.67
CA LEU A 268 7.46 13.29 7.95
C LEU A 268 8.14 11.96 8.24
N TYR A 269 8.78 11.82 9.41
CA TYR A 269 9.35 10.55 9.88
C TYR A 269 8.71 10.17 11.21
N TRP A 270 8.09 9.00 11.28
CA TRP A 270 7.54 8.45 12.52
C TRP A 270 8.62 7.71 13.27
N ILE A 271 8.91 8.18 14.47
CA ILE A 271 9.85 7.58 15.42
C ILE A 271 9.02 6.99 16.56
N THR A 272 9.19 5.70 16.78
CA THR A 272 8.60 4.98 17.92
C THR A 272 9.70 4.64 18.93
N LYS A 273 9.33 3.98 20.03
CA LYS A 273 10.31 3.44 20.97
C LYS A 273 11.27 2.43 20.32
N ALA A 274 10.85 1.74 19.25
CA ALA A 274 11.68 0.80 18.50
C ALA A 274 12.60 1.49 17.47
N GLY A 275 12.55 2.82 17.36
CA GLY A 275 13.28 3.58 16.35
C GLY A 275 12.37 4.03 15.20
N PHE A 276 12.96 4.24 14.02
CA PHE A 276 12.24 4.64 12.82
C PHE A 276 11.22 3.59 12.39
N ALA A 277 9.97 4.01 12.23
CA ALA A 277 8.89 3.16 11.75
C ALA A 277 8.61 3.37 10.26
N LYS A 278 8.48 4.63 9.83
CA LYS A 278 8.16 4.96 8.43
C LYS A 278 8.39 6.43 8.11
N ALA A 279 8.40 6.74 6.82
CA ALA A 279 8.52 8.08 6.30
C ALA A 279 7.45 8.37 5.24
N LEU A 280 7.13 9.65 5.10
CA LEU A 280 6.27 10.17 4.05
C LEU A 280 6.88 11.45 3.50
N PHE A 281 6.82 11.60 2.18
CA PHE A 281 7.27 12.80 1.47
C PHE A 281 6.12 13.39 0.67
N PHE A 282 5.99 14.72 0.76
CA PHE A 282 5.08 15.50 -0.06
C PHE A 282 5.86 16.58 -0.79
N GLU A 283 5.73 16.63 -2.11
CA GLU A 283 6.12 17.80 -2.88
C GLU A 283 5.29 19.00 -2.42
N ALA A 284 5.97 20.07 -2.01
CA ALA A 284 5.33 21.26 -1.48
C ALA A 284 6.22 22.49 -1.68
N ASP A 285 5.57 23.63 -1.89
CA ASP A 285 6.19 24.94 -1.88
C ASP A 285 6.71 25.27 -0.48
N ALA A 286 7.75 26.09 -0.40
CA ALA A 286 8.26 26.58 0.87
C ALA A 286 7.37 27.66 1.51
N VAL A 287 6.50 28.28 0.72
CA VAL A 287 5.64 29.41 1.13
C VAL A 287 4.23 29.18 0.61
N PRO A 288 3.18 29.29 1.45
CA PRO A 288 3.24 29.44 2.91
C PRO A 288 3.97 28.27 3.60
N GLU A 289 4.55 28.53 4.77
CA GLU A 289 5.26 27.48 5.52
C GLU A 289 4.28 26.36 5.89
N PRO A 290 4.61 25.09 5.55
CA PRO A 290 3.74 23.97 5.87
C PRO A 290 3.49 23.82 7.37
N GLN A 291 2.29 23.36 7.72
CA GLN A 291 1.85 23.19 9.10
C GLN A 291 1.38 21.76 9.35
N LEU A 292 1.68 21.25 10.55
CA LEU A 292 1.18 19.97 11.02
C LEU A 292 0.35 20.19 12.29
N SER A 293 -0.94 19.87 12.23
CA SER A 293 -1.86 19.91 13.37
C SER A 293 -2.33 18.50 13.75
N LYS A 294 -2.76 18.37 15.00
CA LYS A 294 -3.46 17.17 15.49
C LYS A 294 -4.94 17.46 15.52
N GLU A 295 -5.73 16.58 14.91
CA GLU A 295 -7.19 16.63 14.92
C GLU A 295 -7.74 15.31 15.46
N LYS A 296 -9.06 15.24 15.63
CA LYS A 296 -9.75 14.00 15.99
C LYS A 296 -10.92 13.79 15.04
N THR A 297 -11.09 12.56 14.59
CA THR A 297 -12.28 12.11 13.89
C THR A 297 -13.50 12.13 14.83
N ALA A 298 -14.69 11.97 14.26
CA ALA A 298 -15.95 11.97 15.02
C ALA A 298 -16.03 10.86 16.09
N ASP A 299 -15.33 9.75 15.89
CA ASP A 299 -15.20 8.63 16.84
C ASP A 299 -14.04 8.80 17.83
N GLY A 300 -13.32 9.92 17.78
CA GLY A 300 -12.28 10.29 18.74
C GLY A 300 -10.88 9.79 18.38
N THR A 301 -10.68 9.12 17.24
CA THR A 301 -9.37 8.70 16.75
C THR A 301 -8.52 9.93 16.41
N GLU A 302 -7.29 10.00 16.93
CA GLU A 302 -6.36 11.09 16.61
C GLU A 302 -5.88 10.97 15.16
N THR A 303 -5.95 12.08 14.43
CA THR A 303 -5.37 12.24 13.10
C THR A 303 -4.31 13.34 13.11
N ILE A 304 -3.38 13.26 12.17
CA ILE A 304 -2.52 14.39 11.85
C ILE A 304 -2.96 14.99 10.52
N VAL A 305 -2.95 16.32 10.46
CA VAL A 305 -3.32 17.08 9.28
C VAL A 305 -2.14 17.91 8.83
N LEU A 306 -1.67 17.61 7.63
CA LEU A 306 -0.69 18.41 6.91
C LEU A 306 -1.42 19.46 6.07
N LEU A 307 -1.12 20.72 6.33
CA LEU A 307 -1.48 21.85 5.48
C LEU A 307 -0.21 22.33 4.77
N ALA A 308 -0.21 22.29 3.44
CA ALA A 308 0.90 22.72 2.62
C ALA A 308 0.40 23.50 1.40
N SER A 309 1.31 24.03 0.59
CA SER A 309 1.01 24.55 -0.75
C SER A 309 1.76 23.71 -1.77
N ARG A 310 1.16 23.49 -2.94
CA ARG A 310 1.82 22.87 -4.10
C ARG A 310 1.43 23.64 -5.34
N ASP A 311 2.41 24.13 -6.08
CA ASP A 311 2.21 24.94 -7.28
C ASP A 311 1.32 26.18 -6.99
N GLY A 312 1.46 26.75 -5.79
CA GLY A 312 0.67 27.88 -5.28
C GLY A 312 -0.75 27.54 -4.82
N ALA A 313 -1.19 26.28 -4.94
CA ALA A 313 -2.50 25.84 -4.48
C ALA A 313 -2.43 25.20 -3.08
N PRO A 314 -3.36 25.52 -2.16
CA PRO A 314 -3.39 24.89 -0.85
C PRO A 314 -3.74 23.40 -0.96
N VAL A 315 -2.99 22.57 -0.23
CA VAL A 315 -3.20 21.14 -0.11
C VAL A 315 -3.41 20.79 1.36
N ARG A 316 -4.51 20.11 1.64
CA ARG A 316 -4.78 19.48 2.94
C ARG A 316 -4.66 17.97 2.80
N HIS A 317 -3.85 17.36 3.64
CA HIS A 317 -3.72 15.91 3.71
C HIS A 317 -3.93 15.45 5.14
N GLU A 318 -4.93 14.61 5.34
CA GLU A 318 -5.29 14.05 6.64
C GLU A 318 -4.94 12.57 6.67
N MET A 319 -4.32 12.12 7.75
CA MET A 319 -3.91 10.73 7.94
C MET A 319 -4.01 10.34 9.41
N LEU A 320 -4.08 9.04 9.68
CA LEU A 320 -4.03 8.51 11.04
C LEU A 320 -2.72 8.92 11.72
N TRP A 321 -2.72 9.05 13.04
CA TRP A 321 -1.53 9.56 13.76
C TRP A 321 -0.29 8.67 13.61
N TRP A 322 -0.46 7.39 13.27
CA TRP A 322 0.62 6.44 12.96
C TRP A 322 1.07 6.44 11.50
N GLY A 323 0.55 7.36 10.69
CA GLY A 323 0.92 7.56 9.31
C GLY A 323 0.05 6.80 8.30
N PRO A 324 0.42 6.90 7.01
CA PRO A 324 -0.28 6.26 5.89
C PRO A 324 0.07 4.78 5.75
#